data_AF-A0AAU0XSJ1-F1
#
_entry.id   AF-A0AAU0XSJ1-F1
#
_cell.length_a   1.000
_cell.length_b   1.000
_cell.length_c   1.000
_cell.angle_alpha   90.00
_cell.angle_beta   90.00
_cell.angle_gamma   90.00
#
_symmetry.space_group_name_H-M   'P 1'
#
loop_
_entity.id
_entity.type
_entity.pdbx_description
1 polymer ?
#
loop_
_entity_poly.entity_id
_entity_poly.type
_entity_poly.pdbx_seq_one_letter_code
_entity_poly.pdbx_strand_id
1 'polypeptide(L)'
;MEVKNTANATTQASLPAQVKRLADWAKESGVTPPRAARYQIETPKDWDKIFNGFQKDKKTGTTPPGTPAQTIADNGLGARIAGQDVTPKQLKDMDAAWNAKTDAEKQAARDSGKMKDPKSAMEYLGVSR
;
A
#
# COMPACT_ATOMS: atom_id res chain seq x y z
N MET A 1 3.73 -4.42 -19.85
CA MET A 1 4.66 -5.01 -18.85
C MET A 1 4.20 -4.55 -17.48
N GLU A 2 3.96 -5.48 -16.55
CA GLU A 2 3.62 -5.20 -15.14
C GLU A 2 4.88 -5.41 -14.33
N VAL A 3 5.41 -4.35 -13.72
CA VAL A 3 6.56 -4.48 -12.81
C VAL A 3 6.02 -4.95 -11.47
N LYS A 4 6.25 -6.23 -11.18
CA LYS A 4 5.92 -6.87 -9.92
C LYS A 4 7.08 -6.63 -8.96
N ASN A 5 6.88 -5.83 -7.92
CA ASN A 5 7.84 -5.74 -6.84
C ASN A 5 7.29 -6.56 -5.67
N THR A 6 7.81 -7.77 -5.50
CA THR A 6 7.48 -8.70 -4.43
C THR A 6 8.23 -8.29 -3.17
N ALA A 7 7.59 -7.50 -2.31
CA ALA A 7 8.19 -7.18 -1.02
C ALA A 7 7.27 -7.66 0.11
N ASN A 8 7.75 -8.69 0.79
CA ASN A 8 7.33 -9.16 2.11
C ASN A 8 7.54 -8.10 3.23
N ALA A 9 7.62 -6.82 2.88
CA ALA A 9 8.12 -5.77 3.77
C ALA A 9 7.46 -4.42 3.46
N THR A 10 6.15 -4.40 3.64
CA THR A 10 5.27 -3.27 3.38
C THR A 10 5.62 -2.01 4.17
N THR A 11 6.39 -2.09 5.25
CA THR A 11 6.72 -0.96 6.14
C THR A 11 8.17 -0.51 6.09
N GLN A 12 8.99 -0.99 5.15
CA GLN A 12 10.41 -0.61 5.09
C GLN A 12 10.62 0.87 4.77
N ALA A 13 11.59 1.50 5.43
CA ALA A 13 11.98 2.89 5.18
C ALA A 13 12.48 3.17 3.75
N SER A 14 12.88 2.13 3.00
CA SER A 14 13.33 2.23 1.61
C SER A 14 12.17 2.30 0.60
N LEU A 15 10.94 1.98 1.02
CA LEU A 15 9.77 1.90 0.15
C LEU A 15 9.46 3.22 -0.57
N PRO A 16 9.53 4.41 0.05
CA PRO A 16 9.30 5.67 -0.67
C PRO A 16 10.21 5.85 -1.89
N ALA A 17 11.50 5.51 -1.76
CA ALA A 17 12.43 5.57 -2.87
C ALA A 17 12.11 4.54 -3.96
N GLN A 18 11.65 3.34 -3.59
CA GLN A 18 11.24 2.31 -4.55
C GLN A 18 9.97 2.73 -5.32
N VAL A 19 8.97 3.24 -4.60
CA VAL A 19 7.71 3.74 -5.16
C VAL A 19 7.97 4.89 -6.13
N LYS A 20 8.81 5.85 -5.73
CA LYS A 20 9.18 6.97 -6.59
C LYS A 20 9.85 6.51 -7.88
N ARG A 21 10.86 5.63 -7.79
CA ARG A 21 11.54 5.08 -8.98
C ARG A 21 10.56 4.34 -9.90
N LEU A 22 9.63 3.58 -9.32
CA LEU A 22 8.62 2.85 -10.08
C LEU A 22 7.64 3.80 -10.79
N ALA A 23 7.21 4.86 -10.12
CA ALA A 23 6.35 5.88 -10.71
C ALA A 23 7.06 6.67 -11.81
N ASP A 24 8.32 7.05 -11.59
CA ASP A 24 9.14 7.73 -12.60
C ASP A 24 9.35 6.83 -13.83
N TRP A 25 9.61 5.53 -13.63
CA TRP A 25 9.69 4.52 -14.70
C TRP A 25 8.37 4.34 -15.47
N ALA A 26 7.23 4.42 -14.78
CA ALA A 26 5.91 4.32 -15.41
C ALA A 26 5.54 5.57 -16.22
N LYS A 27 6.04 6.74 -15.82
CA LYS A 27 5.85 8.03 -16.49
C LYS A 27 6.85 8.26 -17.63
N GLU A 28 7.82 7.37 -17.82
CA GLU A 28 8.80 7.49 -18.88
C GLU A 28 8.10 7.51 -20.26
N SER A 29 8.21 8.65 -20.93
CA SER A 29 7.56 8.93 -22.19
C SER A 29 8.28 8.21 -23.35
N GLY A 30 7.53 7.77 -24.37
CA GLY A 30 8.10 7.08 -25.54
C GLY A 30 8.11 5.55 -25.45
N VAL A 31 7.54 4.95 -24.40
CA VAL A 31 7.40 3.50 -24.27
C VAL A 31 6.02 3.06 -24.74
N THR A 32 5.99 2.18 -25.75
CA THR A 32 4.75 1.59 -26.28
C THR A 32 4.78 0.07 -26.07
N PRO A 33 3.77 -0.54 -25.42
CA PRO A 33 2.60 0.09 -24.80
C PRO A 33 2.93 0.86 -23.52
N PRO A 34 2.03 1.76 -23.06
CA PRO A 34 2.16 2.46 -21.79
C PRO A 34 2.49 1.49 -20.65
N ARG A 35 3.44 1.88 -19.81
CA ARG A 35 3.89 1.07 -18.68
C ARG A 35 2.88 1.16 -17.53
N ALA A 36 2.16 0.07 -17.26
CA ALA A 36 1.36 -0.06 -16.07
C ALA A 36 2.26 -0.52 -14.90
N ALA A 37 2.34 0.31 -13.86
CA ALA A 37 3.07 -0.01 -12.64
C ALA A 37 2.11 -0.14 -11.46
N ARG A 38 2.34 -1.16 -10.64
CA ARG A 38 1.63 -1.38 -9.38
C ARG A 38 2.56 -2.02 -8.36
N TYR A 39 2.28 -1.75 -7.10
CA TYR A 39 2.95 -2.44 -6.00
C TYR A 39 2.32 -3.81 -5.80
N GLN A 40 3.09 -4.89 -5.56
CA GLN A 40 2.50 -6.22 -5.39
C GLN A 40 2.82 -6.79 -4.00
N ILE A 41 1.77 -7.15 -3.28
CA ILE A 41 1.83 -7.86 -2.00
C ILE A 41 1.25 -9.24 -2.25
N GLU A 42 2.12 -10.24 -2.36
CA GLU A 42 1.69 -11.60 -2.70
C GLU A 42 0.96 -12.29 -1.55
N THR A 43 1.34 -11.97 -0.32
CA THR A 43 0.77 -12.59 0.87
C THR A 43 -0.42 -11.78 1.40
N PRO A 44 -1.60 -12.41 1.62
CA PRO A 44 -2.67 -11.81 2.40
C PRO A 44 -2.35 -11.81 3.91
N LYS A 45 -1.33 -12.54 4.37
CA LYS A 45 -0.91 -12.44 5.76
C LYS A 45 -0.25 -11.07 5.99
N ASP A 46 -0.75 -10.32 6.96
CA ASP A 46 -0.22 -9.02 7.39
C ASP A 46 -0.17 -7.91 6.32
N TRP A 47 -0.98 -8.03 5.25
CA TRP A 47 -1.00 -7.03 4.19
C TRP A 47 -1.43 -5.64 4.68
N ASP A 48 -2.29 -5.60 5.72
CA ASP A 48 -2.82 -4.39 6.35
C ASP A 48 -1.71 -3.51 6.96
N LYS A 49 -0.51 -4.07 7.17
CA LYS A 49 0.67 -3.31 7.60
C LYS A 49 1.05 -2.17 6.66
N ILE A 50 0.60 -2.17 5.39
CA ILE A 50 0.77 -1.01 4.50
C ILE A 50 0.14 0.28 5.03
N PHE A 51 -0.87 0.17 5.91
CA PHE A 51 -1.53 1.32 6.51
C PHE A 51 -0.90 1.73 7.84
N ASN A 52 0.08 0.96 8.32
CA ASN A 52 0.86 1.34 9.49
C ASN A 52 1.98 2.30 9.05
N GLY A 53 2.46 3.14 9.96
CA GLY A 53 3.62 3.98 9.70
C GLY A 53 4.87 3.17 9.31
N PHE A 54 5.81 3.83 8.65
CA PHE A 54 7.08 3.21 8.29
C PHE A 54 7.86 2.75 9.53
N GLN A 55 8.58 1.64 9.38
CA GLN A 55 9.58 1.23 10.35
C GLN A 55 10.79 2.17 10.26
N LYS A 56 11.40 2.42 11.42
CA LYS A 56 12.65 3.16 11.52
C LYS A 56 13.75 2.44 10.71
N ASP A 57 14.43 3.18 9.85
CA ASP A 57 15.61 2.67 9.16
C ASP A 57 16.71 2.39 10.20
N LYS A 58 17.24 1.16 10.22
CA LYS A 58 18.27 0.77 11.20
C LYS A 58 19.63 1.40 10.93
N LYS A 59 19.91 1.84 9.70
CA LYS A 59 21.20 2.43 9.28
C LYS A 59 21.20 3.95 9.48
N THR A 60 20.15 4.63 9.08
CA THR A 60 20.07 6.11 9.18
C THR A 60 19.35 6.58 10.43
N GLY A 61 18.62 5.69 11.11
CA GLY A 61 17.80 6.04 12.27
C GLY A 61 16.58 6.91 11.92
N THR A 62 16.28 7.12 10.64
CA THR A 62 15.19 7.96 10.18
C THR A 62 13.93 7.13 9.94
N THR A 63 12.77 7.71 10.21
CA THR A 63 11.47 7.12 9.88
C THR A 63 10.83 8.01 8.82
N PRO A 64 10.53 7.51 7.62
CA PRO A 64 9.80 8.28 6.63
C PRO A 64 8.42 8.70 7.18
N PRO A 65 7.93 9.89 6.82
CA PRO A 65 6.61 10.35 7.24
C PRO A 65 5.49 9.57 6.52
N GLY A 66 4.30 9.55 7.14
CA GLY A 66 3.11 8.92 6.58
C GLY A 66 3.16 7.40 6.57
N THR A 67 2.40 6.80 5.65
CA THR A 67 2.29 5.35 5.51
C THR A 67 2.76 4.89 4.12
N PRO A 68 3.12 3.61 3.99
CA PRO A 68 3.33 2.95 2.70
C PRO A 68 2.17 3.13 1.73
N ALA A 69 0.92 2.92 2.18
CA ALA A 69 -0.28 3.05 1.38
C ALA A 69 -0.44 4.48 0.84
N GLN A 70 -0.28 5.48 1.70
CA GLN A 70 -0.30 6.89 1.28
C GLN A 70 0.80 7.18 0.27
N THR A 71 2.03 6.72 0.51
CA THR A 71 3.17 6.96 -0.38
C THR A 71 2.95 6.36 -1.77
N ILE A 72 2.43 5.14 -1.85
CA ILE A 72 2.08 4.47 -3.11
C ILE A 72 1.02 5.28 -3.86
N ALA A 73 -0.05 5.68 -3.18
CA ALA A 73 -1.16 6.42 -3.77
C ALA A 73 -0.75 7.83 -4.25
N ASP A 74 0.04 8.56 -3.46
CA ASP A 74 0.50 9.92 -3.80
C ASP A 74 1.44 9.94 -5.01
N ASN A 75 2.09 8.81 -5.31
CA ASN A 75 2.88 8.64 -6.53
C ASN A 75 2.03 8.16 -7.74
N GLY A 76 0.72 8.00 -7.58
CA GLY A 76 -0.21 7.58 -8.63
C GLY A 76 -0.18 6.08 -8.91
N LEU A 77 0.37 5.27 -8.01
CA LEU A 77 0.46 3.82 -8.16
C LEU A 77 -0.67 3.12 -7.41
N GLY A 78 -1.18 2.03 -7.99
CA GLY A 78 -2.08 1.10 -7.29
C GLY A 78 -1.31 -0.02 -6.59
N ALA A 79 -2.02 -0.84 -5.83
CA ALA A 79 -1.47 -2.04 -5.21
C ALA A 79 -2.28 -3.28 -5.61
N ARG A 80 -1.60 -4.40 -5.85
CA ARG A 80 -2.21 -5.73 -5.98
C ARG A 80 -1.88 -6.54 -4.75
N ILE A 81 -2.90 -6.92 -4.00
CA ILE A 81 -2.76 -7.52 -2.68
C ILE A 81 -3.48 -8.86 -2.71
N ALA A 82 -2.74 -9.95 -2.54
CA ALA A 82 -3.26 -11.32 -2.65
C ALA A 82 -4.09 -11.56 -3.93
N GLY A 83 -3.64 -10.99 -5.06
CA GLY A 83 -4.32 -11.09 -6.35
C GLY A 83 -5.50 -10.12 -6.55
N GLN A 84 -5.87 -9.31 -5.55
CA GLN A 84 -6.88 -8.27 -5.68
C GLN A 84 -6.25 -6.92 -6.01
N ASP A 85 -6.74 -6.27 -7.06
CA ASP A 85 -6.27 -4.94 -7.46
C ASP A 85 -6.98 -3.84 -6.65
N VAL A 86 -6.19 -2.90 -6.15
CA VAL A 86 -6.60 -1.72 -5.39
C VAL A 86 -6.03 -0.50 -6.11
N THR A 87 -6.92 0.39 -6.54
CA THR A 87 -6.53 1.63 -7.23
C THR A 87 -5.82 2.61 -6.30
N PRO A 88 -5.03 3.58 -6.82
CA PRO A 88 -4.41 4.61 -5.98
C PRO A 88 -5.44 5.34 -5.10
N LYS A 89 -6.62 5.63 -5.65
CA LYS A 89 -7.72 6.28 -4.91
C LYS A 89 -8.25 5.40 -3.77
N GLN A 90 -8.56 4.14 -4.05
CA GLN A 90 -9.02 3.20 -3.03
C GLN A 90 -7.97 3.04 -1.93
N LEU A 91 -6.69 2.94 -2.30
CA LEU A 91 -5.59 2.80 -1.34
C LEU A 91 -5.50 4.01 -0.41
N LYS A 92 -5.66 5.23 -0.95
CA LYS A 92 -5.68 6.48 -0.17
C LYS A 92 -6.89 6.58 0.75
N ASP A 93 -8.08 6.23 0.24
CA ASP A 93 -9.31 6.27 1.02
C ASP A 93 -9.28 5.22 2.15
N MET A 94 -8.73 4.03 1.88
CA MET A 94 -8.51 2.98 2.89
C MET A 94 -7.51 3.42 3.96
N ASP A 95 -6.40 4.05 3.55
CA ASP A 95 -5.39 4.54 4.50
C ASP A 95 -5.97 5.61 5.44
N ALA A 96 -6.71 6.57 4.88
CA ALA A 96 -7.38 7.61 5.67
C ALA A 96 -8.41 7.01 6.65
N ALA A 97 -9.27 6.10 6.16
CA ALA A 97 -10.28 5.44 6.99
C ALA A 97 -9.66 4.54 8.07
N TRP A 98 -8.55 3.87 7.76
CA TRP A 98 -7.82 3.05 8.73
C TRP A 98 -7.16 3.92 9.80
N ASN A 99 -6.47 4.99 9.39
CA ASN A 99 -5.77 5.87 10.33
C ASN A 99 -6.70 6.76 11.17
N ALA A 100 -7.95 6.96 10.75
CA ALA A 100 -8.98 7.59 11.56
C ALA A 100 -9.48 6.71 12.73
N LYS A 101 -9.23 5.40 12.69
CA LYS A 101 -9.65 4.46 13.75
C LYS A 101 -8.66 4.45 14.92
N THR A 102 -9.20 4.19 16.11
CA THR A 102 -8.41 3.94 17.32
C THR A 102 -7.66 2.62 17.25
N ASP A 103 -6.60 2.45 18.04
CA ASP A 103 -5.84 1.20 18.09
C ASP A 103 -6.71 0.01 18.54
N ALA A 104 -7.68 0.24 19.43
CA ALA A 104 -8.64 -0.78 19.84
C ALA A 104 -9.53 -1.24 18.67
N GLU A 105 -10.03 -0.32 17.85
CA GLU A 105 -10.82 -0.65 16.66
C GLU A 105 -9.99 -1.36 15.59
N LYS A 106 -8.73 -0.94 15.41
CA LYS A 106 -7.78 -1.60 14.50
C LYS A 106 -7.52 -3.03 14.95
N GLN A 107 -7.32 -3.25 16.25
CA GLN A 107 -7.14 -4.58 16.81
C GLN A 107 -8.40 -5.44 16.64
N ALA A 108 -9.57 -4.92 16.99
CA ALA A 108 -10.84 -5.62 16.80
C ALA A 108 -11.13 -5.96 15.32
N ALA A 109 -10.75 -5.09 14.38
CA ALA A 109 -10.88 -5.35 12.95
C ALA A 109 -9.96 -6.48 12.46
N ARG A 110 -8.76 -6.60 13.04
CA ARG A 110 -7.84 -7.71 12.78
C ARG A 110 -8.39 -9.02 13.36
N ASP A 111 -8.82 -8.99 14.63
CA ASP A 111 -9.33 -10.17 15.33
C ASP A 111 -10.63 -10.71 14.72
N SER A 112 -11.50 -9.82 14.24
CA SER A 112 -12.74 -10.20 13.55
C SER A 112 -12.55 -10.58 12.07
N GLY A 113 -11.32 -10.53 11.55
CA GLY A 113 -11.01 -10.89 10.16
C GLY A 113 -11.51 -9.88 9.12
N LYS A 114 -11.93 -8.68 9.52
CA LYS A 114 -12.35 -7.61 8.58
C LYS A 114 -11.20 -7.10 7.71
N MET A 115 -9.96 -7.29 8.17
CA MET A 115 -8.73 -6.98 7.42
C MET A 115 -8.10 -8.21 6.75
N LYS A 116 -8.81 -9.34 6.62
CA LYS A 116 -8.23 -10.58 6.04
C LYS A 116 -7.86 -10.46 4.56
N ASP A 117 -8.56 -9.60 3.82
CA ASP A 117 -8.36 -9.35 2.39
C ASP A 117 -8.79 -7.91 2.02
N PRO A 118 -8.26 -7.35 0.92
CA PRO A 118 -8.58 -5.98 0.50
C PRO A 118 -10.06 -5.71 0.30
N LYS A 119 -10.82 -6.67 -0.22
CA LYS A 119 -12.28 -6.52 -0.41
C LYS A 119 -12.99 -6.32 0.93
N SER A 120 -12.76 -7.21 1.88
CA SER A 120 -13.36 -7.16 3.23
C SER A 120 -12.94 -5.89 3.96
N ALA A 121 -11.69 -5.45 3.78
CA ALA A 121 -11.20 -4.20 4.35
C ALA A 121 -11.88 -2.98 3.72
N MET A 122 -12.04 -2.93 2.39
CA MET A 122 -12.77 -1.85 1.72
C MET A 122 -14.22 -1.76 2.22
N GLU A 123 -14.91 -2.90 2.35
CA GLU A 123 -16.27 -2.97 2.88
C GLU A 123 -16.34 -2.45 4.32
N TYR A 124 -15.40 -2.85 5.18
CA TYR A 124 -15.32 -2.37 6.56
C TYR A 124 -14.99 -0.87 6.67
N LEU A 125 -14.12 -0.39 5.79
CA LEU A 125 -13.65 1.00 5.76
C LEU A 125 -14.59 1.94 5.02
N GLY A 126 -15.67 1.43 4.40
CA GLY A 126 -16.62 2.22 3.64
C GLY A 126 -16.05 2.76 2.32
N VAL A 127 -15.02 2.12 1.77
CA VAL A 127 -14.38 2.53 0.52
C VAL A 127 -15.15 1.92 -0.65
N SER A 128 -15.65 2.79 -1.53
CA SER A 128 -16.43 2.36 -2.70
C SER A 128 -15.54 1.65 -3.72
N ARG A 129 -16.09 0.58 -4.31
CA ARG A 129 -15.45 -0.21 -5.38
C ARG A 129 -15.41 0.52 -6.71
#